data_AF-A0A0R2FMZ6-F1
#
_entry.id   AF-A0A0R2FMZ6-F1
#
_cell.length_a   1.000
_cell.length_b   1.000
_cell.length_c   1.000
_cell.angle_alpha   90.00
_cell.angle_beta   90.00
_cell.angle_gamma   90.00
#
_symmetry.space_group_name_H-M   'P 1'
#
loop_
_entity.id
_entity.type
_entity.pdbx_description
1 polymer ?
#
loop_
_entity_poly.entity_id
_entity_poly.type
_entity_poly.pdbx_seq_one_letter_code
_entity_poly.pdbx_strand_id
1 'polypeptide(L)'
;MIGKKPLIKFADQPPLTVDEIENLWKKKPYASIALRTTNFFVVDIDRHEDGADGFKSLKEYNHPEQFKKTLAQKTAGGGKQLFYMKDGDIVQQNIGWLPGVDIKAHINNYVVVAPSENHGKQYKWLNHEPIVKPSSELITAINKRSESDYTPTAYSHSEGHSATAELFEKIVNGLGATGGRNNALASFVGGLLFRDVGAEEVYRLALIANNNTESPLPENEVNRTFESMLKKEMRRREAEN
;
A
#
# COMPACT_ATOMS: atom_id res chain seq x y z
N MET A 1 3.53 -20.50 14.05
CA MET A 1 2.08 -20.65 13.79
C MET A 1 1.67 -22.11 13.91
N ILE A 2 0.41 -22.41 14.22
CA ILE A 2 -0.19 -23.77 14.14
C ILE A 2 -1.45 -23.66 13.26
N GLY A 3 -1.56 -24.44 12.18
CA GLY A 3 -2.75 -24.46 11.32
C GLY A 3 -3.12 -23.09 10.75
N LYS A 4 -2.13 -22.31 10.30
CA LYS A 4 -2.25 -20.90 9.86
C LYS A 4 -2.76 -19.90 10.91
N LYS A 5 -2.80 -20.25 12.21
CA LYS A 5 -3.11 -19.29 13.29
C LYS A 5 -1.83 -18.78 13.98
N PRO A 6 -1.72 -17.47 14.24
CA PRO A 6 -0.62 -16.90 15.02
C PRO A 6 -0.57 -17.50 16.41
N LEU A 7 0.64 -17.77 16.90
CA LEU A 7 0.88 -18.24 18.27
C LEU A 7 0.87 -17.10 19.29
N ILE A 8 1.05 -15.88 18.80
CA ILE A 8 1.10 -14.65 19.57
C ILE A 8 0.14 -13.64 18.95
N LYS A 9 -0.38 -12.72 19.76
CA LYS A 9 -1.02 -11.52 19.23
C LYS A 9 0.06 -10.69 18.54
N PHE A 10 -0.22 -10.23 17.34
CA PHE A 10 0.73 -9.47 16.53
C PHE A 10 0.15 -8.14 16.02
N ALA A 11 -1.19 -8.04 15.95
CA ALA A 11 -1.86 -6.81 15.56
C ALA A 11 -1.52 -5.69 16.55
N ASP A 12 -1.13 -4.54 16.02
CA ASP A 12 -0.76 -3.33 16.77
C ASP A 12 0.36 -3.52 17.80
N GLN A 13 1.13 -4.62 17.68
CA GLN A 13 2.31 -4.87 18.51
C GLN A 13 3.58 -4.40 17.80
N PRO A 14 4.65 -4.04 18.55
CA PRO A 14 5.96 -3.78 17.96
C PRO A 14 6.54 -5.05 17.29
N PRO A 15 7.56 -4.90 16.43
CA PRO A 15 8.34 -6.04 15.95
C PRO A 15 8.98 -6.81 17.10
N LEU A 16 9.03 -8.13 16.99
CA LEU A 16 9.77 -8.96 17.95
C LEU A 16 11.27 -8.71 17.80
N THR A 17 11.96 -8.70 18.94
CA THR A 17 13.42 -8.74 19.02
C THR A 17 13.95 -10.13 18.66
N VAL A 18 15.25 -10.21 18.35
CA VAL A 18 15.92 -11.49 18.07
C VAL A 18 15.78 -12.45 19.25
N ASP A 19 15.99 -11.96 20.48
CA ASP A 19 15.88 -12.78 21.71
C ASP A 19 14.47 -13.34 21.92
N GLU A 20 13.43 -12.53 21.67
CA GLU A 20 12.05 -12.99 21.75
C GLU A 20 11.74 -14.08 20.72
N ILE A 21 12.22 -13.91 19.49
CA ILE A 21 12.09 -14.90 18.41
C ILE A 21 12.77 -16.21 18.81
N GLU A 22 14.02 -16.16 19.28
CA GLU A 22 14.77 -17.35 19.72
C GLU A 22 14.07 -18.07 20.88
N ASN A 23 13.61 -17.33 21.87
CA ASN A 23 12.91 -17.90 23.03
C ASN A 23 11.57 -18.54 22.64
N LEU A 24 10.84 -17.94 21.69
CA LEU A 24 9.63 -18.54 21.14
C LEU A 24 9.93 -19.85 20.43
N TRP A 25 10.99 -19.90 19.61
CA TRP A 25 11.35 -21.11 18.88
C TRP A 25 11.89 -22.22 19.77
N LYS A 26 12.64 -21.90 20.83
CA LYS A 26 13.03 -22.90 21.86
C LYS A 26 11.82 -23.60 22.47
N LYS A 27 10.72 -22.86 22.69
CA LYS A 27 9.47 -23.40 23.24
C LYS A 27 8.61 -24.11 22.19
N LYS A 28 8.70 -23.69 20.92
CA LYS A 28 7.87 -24.16 19.80
C LYS A 28 8.73 -24.40 18.55
N PRO A 29 9.62 -25.42 18.54
CA PRO A 29 10.63 -25.60 17.49
C PRO A 29 10.02 -25.85 16.10
N TYR A 30 8.81 -26.42 16.05
CA TYR A 30 8.11 -26.74 14.81
C TYR A 30 7.09 -25.69 14.38
N ALA A 31 7.10 -24.50 14.99
CA ALA A 31 6.20 -23.43 14.62
C ALA A 31 6.52 -22.90 13.21
N SER A 32 5.50 -22.81 12.35
CA SER A 32 5.63 -22.15 11.04
C SER A 32 5.92 -20.65 11.16
N ILE A 33 6.62 -20.12 10.18
CA ILE A 33 7.05 -18.72 10.06
C ILE A 33 6.00 -17.92 9.31
N ALA A 34 5.68 -16.75 9.84
CA ALA A 34 4.87 -15.76 9.13
C ALA A 34 5.52 -14.39 9.21
N LEU A 35 5.35 -13.61 8.14
CA LEU A 35 5.83 -12.24 8.03
C LEU A 35 4.63 -11.30 7.99
N ARG A 36 4.67 -10.24 8.82
CA ARG A 36 3.68 -9.16 8.76
C ARG A 36 3.93 -8.29 7.54
N THR A 37 2.86 -7.89 6.86
CA THR A 37 2.93 -7.05 5.65
C THR A 37 3.08 -5.57 6.02
N THR A 38 4.20 -5.22 6.65
CA THR A 38 4.49 -3.84 7.10
C THR A 38 5.11 -3.03 5.96
N ASN A 39 6.36 -3.32 5.59
CA ASN A 39 7.13 -2.60 4.57
C ASN A 39 6.96 -3.18 3.15
N PHE A 40 6.25 -4.29 3.04
CA PHE A 40 5.96 -5.00 1.80
C PHE A 40 4.48 -5.42 1.78
N PHE A 41 3.98 -5.72 0.59
CA PHE A 41 2.68 -6.35 0.39
C PHE A 41 2.83 -7.61 -0.47
N VAL A 42 1.79 -8.43 -0.48
CA VAL A 42 1.76 -9.68 -1.23
C VAL A 42 0.56 -9.71 -2.16
N VAL A 43 0.80 -10.04 -3.43
CA VAL A 43 -0.23 -10.52 -4.35
C VAL A 43 -0.34 -12.02 -4.13
N ASP A 44 -1.44 -12.47 -3.53
CA ASP A 44 -1.72 -13.86 -3.20
C ASP A 44 -2.67 -14.45 -4.24
N ILE A 45 -2.16 -15.42 -5.00
CA ILE A 45 -2.81 -15.99 -6.19
C ILE A 45 -3.19 -17.42 -5.82
N ASP A 46 -4.46 -17.66 -5.60
CA ASP A 46 -4.97 -18.96 -5.17
C ASP A 46 -6.07 -19.44 -6.12
N ARG A 47 -6.44 -20.72 -5.94
CA ARG A 47 -7.65 -21.31 -6.52
C ARG A 47 -8.61 -21.60 -5.38
N HIS A 48 -9.84 -21.13 -5.51
CA HIS A 48 -10.88 -21.35 -4.52
C HIS A 48 -11.88 -22.41 -5.02
N GLU A 49 -12.52 -23.10 -4.07
CA GLU A 49 -13.48 -24.17 -4.37
C GLU A 49 -14.78 -23.65 -5.02
N ASP A 50 -15.05 -22.35 -4.90
CA ASP A 50 -16.18 -21.64 -5.52
C ASP A 50 -15.99 -21.36 -7.02
N GLY A 51 -14.86 -21.78 -7.60
CA GLY A 51 -14.55 -21.64 -9.03
C GLY A 51 -13.67 -20.44 -9.37
N ALA A 52 -13.29 -19.60 -8.40
CA ALA A 52 -12.33 -18.53 -8.65
C ALA A 52 -10.90 -19.09 -8.85
N ASP A 53 -10.25 -18.71 -9.96
CA ASP A 53 -8.88 -19.15 -10.30
C ASP A 53 -7.98 -17.94 -10.60
N GLY A 54 -7.17 -17.56 -9.62
CA GLY A 54 -6.28 -16.41 -9.74
C GLY A 54 -5.22 -16.55 -10.84
N PHE A 55 -4.82 -17.79 -11.19
CA PHE A 55 -3.88 -18.00 -12.30
C PHE A 55 -4.53 -17.69 -13.64
N LYS A 56 -5.80 -18.04 -13.78
CA LYS A 56 -6.60 -17.68 -14.96
C LYS A 56 -6.82 -16.18 -15.00
N SER A 57 -7.25 -15.58 -13.88
CA SER A 57 -7.50 -14.14 -13.81
C SER A 57 -6.26 -13.29 -14.10
N LEU A 58 -5.07 -13.69 -13.65
CA LEU A 58 -3.84 -13.00 -14.02
C LEU A 58 -3.46 -13.17 -15.49
N LYS A 59 -3.76 -14.32 -16.10
CA LYS A 59 -3.50 -14.55 -17.53
C LYS A 59 -4.42 -13.72 -18.42
N GLU A 60 -5.66 -13.53 -17.98
CA GLU A 60 -6.69 -12.73 -18.66
C GLU A 60 -6.65 -11.25 -18.28
N TYR A 61 -5.82 -10.88 -17.30
CA TYR A 61 -5.61 -9.49 -16.92
C TYR A 61 -4.96 -8.74 -18.09
N ASN A 62 -5.58 -7.62 -18.49
CA ASN A 62 -5.16 -6.87 -19.69
C ASN A 62 -3.75 -6.29 -19.61
N HIS A 63 -3.14 -6.26 -18.42
CA HIS A 63 -1.87 -5.59 -18.16
C HIS A 63 -0.86 -6.49 -17.41
N PRO A 64 -0.50 -7.68 -17.96
CA PRO A 64 0.41 -8.60 -17.29
C PRO A 64 1.82 -7.99 -17.08
N GLU A 65 2.21 -6.99 -17.88
CA GLU A 65 3.47 -6.26 -17.77
C GLU A 65 3.62 -5.49 -16.45
N GLN A 66 2.53 -5.17 -15.77
CA GLN A 66 2.53 -4.48 -14.48
C GLN A 66 3.12 -5.36 -13.35
N PHE A 67 3.04 -6.69 -13.50
CA PHE A 67 3.60 -7.66 -12.55
C PHE A 67 5.10 -7.88 -12.82
N LYS A 68 5.91 -6.91 -12.40
CA LYS A 68 7.37 -7.02 -12.44
C LYS A 68 7.83 -8.32 -11.77
N LYS A 69 8.84 -8.97 -12.35
CA LYS A 69 9.47 -10.16 -11.77
C LYS A 69 10.02 -9.80 -10.38
N THR A 70 9.69 -10.62 -9.39
CA THR A 70 10.09 -10.41 -8.00
C THR A 70 10.16 -11.72 -7.23
N LEU A 71 10.52 -11.67 -5.95
CA LEU A 71 10.52 -12.82 -5.06
C LEU A 71 9.14 -13.48 -5.09
N ALA A 72 9.14 -14.79 -5.33
CA ALA A 72 7.91 -15.56 -5.40
C ALA A 72 8.01 -16.86 -4.60
N GLN A 73 6.89 -17.29 -4.03
CA GLN A 73 6.77 -18.60 -3.40
C GLN A 73 5.51 -19.34 -3.84
N LYS A 74 5.54 -20.65 -3.72
CA LYS A 74 4.39 -21.54 -3.81
C LYS A 74 3.78 -21.68 -2.41
N THR A 75 2.45 -21.56 -2.31
CA THR A 75 1.73 -21.79 -1.06
C THR A 75 1.50 -23.28 -0.82
N ALA A 76 1.32 -23.68 0.44
CA ALA A 76 0.94 -25.06 0.76
C ALA A 76 -0.41 -25.48 0.12
N GLY A 77 -1.28 -24.53 -0.22
CA GLY A 77 -2.53 -24.78 -0.94
C GLY A 77 -2.37 -25.03 -2.43
N GLY A 78 -1.17 -24.79 -2.99
CA GLY A 78 -0.90 -24.91 -4.42
C GLY A 78 -0.95 -23.59 -5.19
N GLY A 79 -1.29 -22.48 -4.53
CA GLY A 79 -1.21 -21.14 -5.10
C GLY A 79 0.20 -20.57 -5.14
N LYS A 80 0.28 -19.27 -5.43
CA LYS A 80 1.51 -18.51 -5.64
C LYS A 80 1.42 -17.14 -4.96
N GLN A 81 2.50 -16.73 -4.32
CA GLN A 81 2.61 -15.40 -3.72
C GLN A 81 3.75 -14.63 -4.36
N LEU A 82 3.50 -13.37 -4.73
CA LEU A 82 4.48 -12.41 -5.23
C LEU A 82 4.68 -11.31 -4.19
N PHE A 83 5.92 -10.98 -3.85
CA PHE A 83 6.25 -10.02 -2.80
C PHE A 83 6.74 -8.71 -3.41
N TYR A 84 6.18 -7.58 -2.99
CA TYR A 84 6.56 -6.26 -3.48
C TYR A 84 6.81 -5.29 -2.32
N MET A 85 7.81 -4.42 -2.44
CA MET A 85 8.08 -3.37 -1.45
C MET A 85 7.02 -2.27 -1.54
N LYS A 86 6.63 -1.68 -0.40
CA LYS A 86 5.77 -0.50 -0.38
C LYS A 86 6.55 0.80 -0.56
N ASP A 87 7.77 0.89 -0.03
CA ASP A 87 8.66 2.07 -0.11
C ASP A 87 7.97 3.46 -0.16
N GLY A 88 7.10 3.76 0.82
CA GLY A 88 6.35 5.02 0.90
C GLY A 88 4.99 5.02 0.18
N ASP A 89 4.76 4.09 -0.75
CA ASP A 89 3.49 3.89 -1.42
C ASP A 89 2.42 3.39 -0.46
N ILE A 90 1.22 3.95 -0.61
CA ILE A 90 0.02 3.47 0.08
C ILE A 90 -0.58 2.38 -0.79
N VAL A 91 -0.57 1.14 -0.29
CA VAL A 91 -1.19 -0.01 -0.97
C VAL A 91 -2.36 -0.50 -0.11
N GLN A 92 -3.56 -0.48 -0.66
CA GLN A 92 -4.76 -0.92 0.05
C GLN A 92 -4.80 -2.45 0.18
N GLN A 93 -5.30 -2.90 1.33
CA GLN A 93 -5.76 -4.28 1.47
C GLN A 93 -6.97 -4.48 0.55
N ASN A 94 -6.88 -5.42 -0.38
CA ASN A 94 -7.94 -5.67 -1.36
C ASN A 94 -8.15 -7.19 -1.52
N ILE A 95 -9.13 -7.73 -0.81
CA ILE A 95 -9.48 -9.16 -0.87
C ILE A 95 -10.42 -9.38 -2.05
N GLY A 96 -10.10 -10.34 -2.91
CA GLY A 96 -10.83 -10.56 -4.16
C GLY A 96 -10.62 -9.46 -5.20
N TRP A 97 -9.43 -8.83 -5.23
CA TRP A 97 -9.11 -7.77 -6.21
C TRP A 97 -9.34 -8.24 -7.65
N LEU A 98 -8.94 -9.48 -7.96
CA LEU A 98 -9.43 -10.24 -9.09
C LEU A 98 -10.01 -11.56 -8.55
N PRO A 99 -10.85 -12.30 -9.30
CA PRO A 99 -11.28 -13.63 -8.90
C PRO A 99 -10.06 -14.53 -8.57
N GLY A 100 -9.93 -14.93 -7.31
CA GLY A 100 -8.81 -15.75 -6.82
C GLY A 100 -7.47 -15.02 -6.66
N VAL A 101 -7.47 -13.68 -6.66
CA VAL A 101 -6.29 -12.87 -6.37
C VAL A 101 -6.59 -11.88 -5.24
N ASP A 102 -5.87 -12.04 -4.14
CA ASP A 102 -5.92 -11.15 -2.98
C ASP A 102 -4.70 -10.24 -2.92
N ILE A 103 -4.90 -9.02 -2.44
CA ILE A 103 -3.83 -8.11 -2.03
C ILE A 103 -3.75 -8.08 -0.50
N LYS A 104 -2.65 -8.58 0.04
CA LYS A 104 -2.33 -8.53 1.48
C LYS A 104 -1.35 -7.41 1.76
N ALA A 105 -1.86 -6.27 2.19
CA ALA A 105 -1.09 -5.04 2.36
C ALA A 105 -1.29 -4.35 3.72
N HIS A 106 -2.29 -4.72 4.53
CA HIS A 106 -2.48 -4.07 5.83
C HIS A 106 -1.34 -4.38 6.82
N ILE A 107 -0.97 -3.43 7.70
CA ILE A 107 0.11 -3.63 8.70
C ILE A 107 -0.19 -4.75 9.72
N ASN A 108 -1.48 -5.02 9.92
CA ASN A 108 -1.99 -6.12 10.76
C ASN A 108 -2.41 -7.35 9.94
N ASN A 109 -1.96 -7.46 8.68
CA ASN A 109 -2.04 -8.69 7.90
C ASN A 109 -0.68 -9.40 7.91
N TYR A 110 -0.67 -10.69 7.56
CA TYR A 110 0.54 -11.51 7.51
C TYR A 110 0.41 -12.60 6.45
N VAL A 111 1.56 -13.13 6.05
CA VAL A 111 1.66 -14.30 5.17
C VAL A 111 2.57 -15.35 5.78
N VAL A 112 2.22 -16.63 5.62
CA VAL A 112 3.12 -17.74 5.95
C VAL A 112 4.17 -17.87 4.87
N VAL A 113 5.44 -18.06 5.23
CA VAL A 113 6.55 -18.13 4.27
C VAL A 113 7.29 -19.46 4.33
N ALA A 114 7.96 -19.81 3.24
CA ALA A 114 8.86 -20.95 3.19
C ALA A 114 9.96 -20.83 4.26
N PRO A 115 10.39 -21.94 4.88
CA PRO A 115 10.07 -23.34 4.55
C PRO A 115 8.88 -23.92 5.35
N SER A 116 7.94 -23.10 5.82
CA SER A 116 6.81 -23.56 6.65
C SER A 116 5.97 -24.66 6.02
N GLU A 117 5.32 -25.47 6.86
CA GLU A 117 4.42 -26.54 6.44
C GLU A 117 2.98 -26.33 6.92
N ASN A 118 2.03 -26.86 6.17
CA ASN A 118 0.63 -26.99 6.55
C ASN A 118 0.05 -28.33 6.04
N HIS A 119 -0.36 -29.21 6.96
CA HIS A 119 -0.91 -30.55 6.65
C HIS A 119 -0.06 -31.36 5.65
N GLY A 120 1.26 -31.47 5.87
CA GLY A 120 2.17 -32.22 5.00
C GLY A 120 2.52 -31.52 3.68
N LYS A 121 1.96 -30.33 3.41
CA LYS A 121 2.29 -29.53 2.23
C LYS A 121 3.14 -28.33 2.63
N GLN A 122 4.25 -28.12 1.93
CA GLN A 122 5.23 -27.10 2.25
C GLN A 122 5.07 -25.84 1.39
N TYR A 123 5.30 -24.70 2.01
CA TYR A 123 5.61 -23.45 1.31
C TYR A 123 7.02 -23.55 0.75
N LYS A 124 7.22 -23.14 -0.51
CA LYS A 124 8.52 -23.24 -1.19
C LYS A 124 8.81 -21.98 -1.99
N TRP A 125 9.99 -21.39 -1.79
CA TRP A 125 10.48 -20.34 -2.68
C TRP A 125 10.55 -20.88 -4.12
N LEU A 126 9.92 -20.16 -5.06
CA LEU A 126 9.93 -20.49 -6.48
C LEU A 126 11.15 -19.91 -7.19
N ASN A 127 11.72 -18.85 -6.63
CA ASN A 127 12.91 -18.18 -7.10
C ASN A 127 13.66 -17.54 -5.92
N HIS A 128 14.80 -16.92 -6.20
CA HIS A 128 15.60 -16.15 -5.24
C HIS A 128 15.81 -14.71 -5.74
N GLU A 129 14.80 -14.17 -6.45
CA GLU A 129 14.84 -12.79 -6.93
C GLU A 129 14.69 -11.83 -5.75
N PRO A 130 15.22 -10.60 -5.83
CA PRO A 130 14.95 -9.59 -4.82
C PRO A 130 13.47 -9.22 -4.78
N ILE A 131 13.01 -8.76 -3.61
CA ILE A 131 11.72 -8.07 -3.49
C ILE A 131 11.90 -6.69 -4.15
N VAL A 132 11.09 -6.38 -5.15
CA VAL A 132 11.21 -5.13 -5.94
C VAL A 132 10.06 -4.18 -5.63
N LYS A 133 10.22 -2.90 -6.00
CA LYS A 133 9.09 -1.97 -6.03
C LYS A 133 8.09 -2.38 -7.13
N PRO A 134 6.77 -2.29 -6.89
CA PRO A 134 5.77 -2.50 -7.92
C PRO A 134 5.90 -1.44 -9.03
N SER A 135 5.09 -1.55 -10.09
CA SER A 135 4.89 -0.42 -11.00
C SER A 135 3.86 0.55 -10.42
N SER A 136 3.93 1.82 -10.81
CA SER A 136 2.94 2.85 -10.46
C SER A 136 1.54 2.41 -10.88
N GLU A 137 1.43 1.80 -12.07
CA GLU A 137 0.18 1.34 -12.65
C GLU A 137 -0.43 0.19 -11.84
N LEU A 138 0.39 -0.73 -11.33
CA LEU A 138 -0.07 -1.81 -10.45
C LEU A 138 -0.66 -1.26 -9.15
N ILE A 139 0.02 -0.28 -8.52
CA ILE A 139 -0.48 0.38 -7.30
C ILE A 139 -1.82 1.06 -7.59
N THR A 140 -1.90 1.83 -8.68
CA THR A 140 -3.14 2.48 -9.11
C THR A 140 -4.24 1.47 -9.34
N ALA A 141 -3.97 0.35 -10.01
CA ALA A 141 -4.95 -0.69 -10.28
C ALA A 141 -5.44 -1.40 -9.01
N ILE A 142 -4.57 -1.64 -8.03
CA ILE A 142 -4.90 -2.24 -6.73
C ILE A 142 -5.76 -1.29 -5.89
N ASN A 143 -5.40 -0.01 -5.89
CA ASN A 143 -6.05 1.02 -5.09
C ASN A 143 -7.33 1.58 -5.72
N LYS A 144 -7.53 1.34 -7.02
CA LYS A 144 -8.78 1.64 -7.70
C LYS A 144 -9.86 0.76 -7.07
N ARG A 145 -10.63 1.35 -6.16
CA ARG A 145 -11.86 0.72 -5.68
C ARG A 145 -12.73 0.43 -6.90
N SER A 146 -13.33 -0.75 -6.96
CA SER A 146 -14.57 -0.90 -7.74
C SER A 146 -15.45 0.26 -7.29
N GLU A 147 -15.83 1.15 -8.20
CA GLU A 147 -16.78 2.21 -7.89
C GLU A 147 -17.93 1.56 -7.14
N SER A 148 -18.11 1.91 -5.87
CA SER A 148 -19.32 1.53 -5.19
C SER A 148 -20.45 2.19 -5.98
N ASP A 149 -21.49 1.45 -6.35
CA ASP A 149 -22.70 2.02 -6.97
C ASP A 149 -23.38 3.09 -6.09
N TYR A 150 -22.89 3.27 -4.86
CA TYR A 150 -23.20 4.40 -4.01
C TYR A 150 -22.68 5.71 -4.60
N THR A 151 -23.57 6.40 -5.31
CA THR A 151 -23.45 7.83 -5.61
C THR A 151 -24.09 8.60 -4.45
N PRO A 152 -23.34 9.41 -3.68
CA PRO A 152 -23.93 10.32 -2.72
C PRO A 152 -24.96 11.20 -3.44
N THR A 153 -26.12 11.42 -2.85
CA THR A 153 -27.10 12.37 -3.39
C THR A 153 -26.42 13.71 -3.61
N ALA A 154 -26.57 14.26 -4.82
CA ALA A 154 -25.91 15.50 -5.22
C ALA A 154 -26.25 16.63 -4.24
N TYR A 155 -25.30 16.99 -3.38
CA TYR A 155 -25.39 18.19 -2.56
C TYR A 155 -24.83 19.35 -3.37
N SER A 156 -25.69 20.27 -3.81
CA SER A 156 -25.25 21.49 -4.49
C SER A 156 -24.39 22.31 -3.55
N HIS A 157 -23.18 22.70 -3.98
CA HIS A 157 -22.34 23.59 -3.19
C HIS A 157 -23.12 24.85 -2.80
N SER A 158 -23.29 25.08 -1.50
CA SER A 158 -23.75 26.36 -0.98
C SER A 158 -22.67 27.44 -1.21
N GLU A 159 -23.05 28.73 -1.20
CA GLU A 159 -22.19 29.91 -1.39
C GLU A 159 -21.02 30.08 -0.36
N GLY A 160 -20.62 29.04 0.36
CA GLY A 160 -19.57 29.03 1.39
C GLY A 160 -18.39 28.09 1.10
N HIS A 161 -18.07 27.84 -0.18
CA HIS A 161 -16.90 27.02 -0.54
C HIS A 161 -15.63 27.66 0.00
N SER A 162 -14.95 26.97 0.92
CA SER A 162 -13.80 27.52 1.64
C SER A 162 -12.48 27.01 1.07
N ALA A 163 -11.41 27.78 1.26
CA ALA A 163 -10.06 27.32 0.93
C ALA A 163 -9.69 25.99 1.63
N THR A 164 -10.35 25.65 2.75
CA THR A 164 -10.17 24.35 3.41
C THR A 164 -10.91 23.23 2.68
N ALA A 165 -12.10 23.50 2.12
CA ALA A 165 -12.83 22.55 1.28
C ALA A 165 -12.02 22.21 0.01
N GLU A 166 -11.44 23.22 -0.64
CA GLU A 166 -10.54 23.01 -1.80
C GLU A 166 -9.37 22.07 -1.48
N LEU A 167 -8.79 22.14 -0.28
CA LEU A 167 -7.71 21.24 0.13
C LEU A 167 -8.21 19.79 0.20
N PHE A 168 -9.36 19.55 0.83
CA PHE A 168 -9.92 18.19 0.90
C PHE A 168 -10.29 17.64 -0.47
N GLU A 169 -10.89 18.46 -1.33
CA GLU A 169 -11.25 18.09 -2.69
C GLU A 169 -10.00 17.76 -3.53
N LYS A 170 -8.89 18.49 -3.35
CA LYS A 170 -7.61 18.21 -4.05
C LYS A 170 -7.03 16.84 -3.73
N ILE A 171 -7.28 16.30 -2.55
CA ILE A 171 -6.86 14.93 -2.20
C ILE A 171 -7.52 13.94 -3.16
N VAL A 172 -8.79 14.16 -3.50
CA VAL A 172 -9.59 13.24 -4.33
C VAL A 172 -9.39 13.53 -5.81
N ASN A 173 -9.46 14.81 -6.20
CA ASN A 173 -9.45 15.24 -7.61
C ASN A 173 -8.03 15.37 -8.18
N GLY A 174 -7.01 15.29 -7.33
CA GLY A 174 -5.62 15.46 -7.70
C GLY A 174 -5.21 16.91 -7.98
N LEU A 175 -4.06 17.08 -8.62
CA LEU A 175 -3.35 18.35 -8.77
C LEU A 175 -3.72 19.12 -10.06
N GLY A 176 -4.79 18.70 -10.74
CA GLY A 176 -5.28 19.29 -11.98
C GLY A 176 -4.65 18.71 -13.26
N ALA A 177 -5.21 19.12 -14.41
CA ALA A 177 -4.76 18.70 -15.74
C ALA A 177 -3.40 19.30 -16.13
N THR A 178 -2.84 18.85 -17.27
CA THR A 178 -1.48 19.15 -17.73
C THR A 178 -1.12 20.64 -17.71
N GLY A 179 -0.01 20.96 -17.03
CA GLY A 179 0.48 22.33 -16.82
C GLY A 179 0.05 22.90 -15.46
N GLY A 180 1.00 23.28 -14.61
CA GLY A 180 0.70 23.91 -13.30
C GLY A 180 0.64 22.96 -12.09
N ARG A 181 0.75 21.63 -12.26
CA ARG A 181 0.75 20.64 -11.15
C ARG A 181 1.76 20.95 -10.03
N ASN A 182 2.98 21.38 -10.37
CA ASN A 182 3.98 21.78 -9.37
C ASN A 182 3.50 22.97 -8.52
N ASN A 183 2.84 23.96 -9.14
CA ASN A 183 2.25 25.09 -8.42
C ASN A 183 1.04 24.65 -7.57
N ALA A 184 0.20 23.76 -8.10
CA ALA A 184 -0.93 23.20 -7.38
C ALA A 184 -0.47 22.40 -6.15
N LEU A 185 0.59 21.60 -6.29
CA LEU A 185 1.23 20.86 -5.21
C LEU A 185 1.84 21.80 -4.16
N ALA A 186 2.58 22.82 -4.59
CA ALA A 186 3.16 23.80 -3.69
C ALA A 186 2.09 24.52 -2.85
N SER A 187 1.00 24.96 -3.51
CA SER A 187 -0.14 25.58 -2.85
C SER A 187 -0.84 24.61 -1.88
N PHE A 188 -1.01 23.35 -2.27
CA PHE A 188 -1.61 22.30 -1.44
C PHE A 188 -0.78 22.02 -0.18
N VAL A 189 0.51 21.75 -0.34
CA VAL A 189 1.45 21.51 0.77
C VAL A 189 1.52 22.72 1.70
N GLY A 190 1.68 23.92 1.14
CA GLY A 190 1.70 25.15 1.93
C GLY A 190 0.41 25.40 2.71
N GLY A 191 -0.74 25.15 2.08
CA GLY A 191 -2.05 25.31 2.70
C GLY A 191 -2.28 24.39 3.89
N LEU A 192 -1.79 23.14 3.82
CA LEU A 192 -1.88 22.19 4.93
C LEU A 192 -0.91 22.53 6.06
N LEU A 193 0.34 22.86 5.74
CA LEU A 193 1.35 23.26 6.74
C LEU A 193 0.95 24.53 7.50
N PHE A 194 0.36 25.51 6.80
CA PHE A 194 -0.17 26.73 7.40
C PHE A 194 -1.28 26.45 8.44
N ARG A 195 -2.03 25.35 8.25
CA ARG A 195 -3.08 24.88 9.16
C ARG A 195 -2.56 23.93 10.25
N ASP A 196 -1.24 23.87 10.41
CA ASP A 196 -0.56 23.05 11.42
C ASP A 196 -0.75 21.53 11.27
N VAL A 197 -0.99 21.06 10.04
CA VAL A 197 -0.93 19.63 9.75
C VAL A 197 0.54 19.17 9.79
N GLY A 198 0.81 18.06 10.48
CA GLY A 198 2.16 17.51 10.65
C GLY A 198 2.86 17.19 9.32
N ALA A 199 4.18 17.40 9.26
CA ALA A 199 4.93 17.31 8.02
C ALA A 199 4.86 15.91 7.36
N GLU A 200 4.86 14.84 8.16
CA GLU A 200 4.71 13.47 7.68
C GLU A 200 3.33 13.24 7.03
N GLU A 201 2.27 13.73 7.66
CA GLU A 201 0.91 13.67 7.15
C GLU A 201 0.76 14.48 5.87
N VAL A 202 1.33 15.70 5.82
CA VAL A 202 1.31 16.54 4.61
C VAL A 202 2.01 15.85 3.45
N TYR A 203 3.16 15.22 3.69
CA TYR A 203 3.88 14.48 2.65
C TYR A 203 3.05 13.31 2.12
N ARG A 204 2.41 12.52 3.00
CA ARG A 204 1.51 11.44 2.59
C ARG A 204 0.30 11.96 1.80
N LEU A 205 -0.31 13.05 2.24
CA LEU A 205 -1.43 13.68 1.52
C LEU A 205 -1.02 14.18 0.14
N ALA A 206 0.19 14.74 0.02
CA ALA A 206 0.77 15.15 -1.26
C ALA A 206 0.95 13.97 -2.21
N LEU A 207 1.44 12.83 -1.72
CA LEU A 207 1.55 11.60 -2.52
C LEU A 207 0.18 11.08 -2.98
N ILE A 208 -0.82 11.09 -2.10
CA ILE A 208 -2.19 10.70 -2.46
C ILE A 208 -2.76 11.60 -3.56
N ALA A 209 -2.69 12.92 -3.37
CA ALA A 209 -3.19 13.88 -4.36
C ALA A 209 -2.45 13.75 -5.71
N ASN A 210 -1.13 13.53 -5.67
CA ASN A 210 -0.35 13.32 -6.89
C ASN A 210 -0.75 12.02 -7.61
N ASN A 211 -0.95 10.93 -6.87
CA ASN A 211 -1.36 9.63 -7.43
C ASN A 211 -2.78 9.65 -8.02
N ASN A 212 -3.65 10.52 -7.50
CA ASN A 212 -5.00 10.75 -8.04
C ASN A 212 -5.01 11.73 -9.23
N THR A 213 -3.86 12.25 -9.64
CA THR A 213 -3.74 13.12 -10.82
C THR A 213 -3.60 12.26 -12.08
N GLU A 214 -4.36 12.57 -13.14
CA GLU A 214 -4.38 11.79 -14.41
C GLU A 214 -2.97 11.51 -14.97
N SER A 215 -2.08 12.49 -14.87
CA SER A 215 -0.66 12.33 -15.10
C SER A 215 0.08 12.79 -13.83
N PRO A 216 0.54 11.87 -12.97
CA PRO A 216 1.25 12.23 -11.75
C PRO A 216 2.61 12.88 -12.03
N LEU A 217 3.07 13.72 -11.12
CA LEU A 217 4.45 14.19 -11.09
C LEU A 217 5.40 13.04 -10.70
N PRO A 218 6.62 13.00 -11.25
CA PRO A 218 7.67 12.12 -10.74
C PRO A 218 7.94 12.34 -9.24
N GLU A 219 8.23 11.28 -8.50
CA GLU A 219 8.42 11.33 -7.03
C GLU A 219 9.50 12.35 -6.62
N ASN A 220 10.60 12.43 -7.36
CA ASN A 220 11.65 13.41 -7.09
C ASN A 220 11.16 14.88 -7.24
N GLU A 221 10.20 15.15 -8.11
CA GLU A 221 9.57 16.47 -8.21
C GLU A 221 8.65 16.76 -7.02
N VAL A 222 7.89 15.75 -6.57
CA VAL A 222 7.06 15.84 -5.36
C VAL A 222 7.93 16.16 -4.15
N ASN A 223 9.01 15.41 -3.96
CA ASN A 223 9.92 15.54 -2.82
C ASN A 223 10.57 16.93 -2.80
N ARG A 224 11.07 17.40 -3.95
CA ARG A 224 11.66 18.74 -4.08
C ARG A 224 10.65 19.84 -3.74
N THR A 225 9.40 19.70 -4.20
CA THR A 225 8.36 20.70 -3.94
C THR A 225 7.94 20.71 -2.48
N PHE A 226 7.76 19.53 -1.88
CA PHE A 226 7.46 19.38 -0.46
C PHE A 226 8.54 20.01 0.42
N GLU A 227 9.81 19.67 0.19
CA GLU A 227 10.97 20.20 0.93
C GLU A 227 11.05 21.73 0.84
N SER A 228 10.79 22.30 -0.34
CA SER A 228 10.77 23.74 -0.55
C SER A 228 9.71 24.43 0.32
N MET A 229 8.50 23.87 0.35
CA MET A 229 7.39 24.42 1.13
C MET A 229 7.56 24.24 2.64
N LEU A 230 8.08 23.09 3.07
CA LEU A 230 8.40 22.83 4.47
C LEU A 230 9.42 23.83 5.01
N LYS A 231 10.52 24.04 4.28
CA LYS A 231 11.54 25.05 4.64
C LYS A 231 10.96 26.47 4.70
N LYS A 232 10.05 26.81 3.78
CA LYS A 232 9.38 28.11 3.77
C LYS A 232 8.52 28.30 5.03
N GLU A 233 7.75 27.29 5.42
CA GLU A 233 6.92 27.33 6.62
C GLU A 233 7.75 27.41 7.90
N MET A 234 8.83 26.63 8.01
CA MET A 234 9.72 26.68 9.16
C MET A 234 10.26 28.09 9.40
N ARG A 235 10.75 28.75 8.35
CA ARG A 235 11.22 30.15 8.42
C ARG A 235 10.12 31.13 8.84
N ARG A 236 8.88 30.91 8.40
CA ARG A 236 7.74 31.75 8.78
C ARG A 236 7.49 31.65 10.29
N ARG A 237 7.45 30.43 10.82
CA ARG A 237 7.23 30.17 12.24
C ARG A 237 8.37 30.67 13.11
N GLU A 238 9.62 30.56 12.65
CA GLU A 238 10.77 31.15 13.33
C GLU A 238 10.70 32.67 13.42
N ALA A 239 10.12 33.35 12.43
CA ALA A 239 9.95 34.80 12.43
C ALA A 239 8.74 35.31 13.25
N GLU A 240 7.80 34.42 13.58
CA GLU A 240 6.60 34.71 14.38
C GLU A 240 6.80 34.43 15.89
N ASN A 241 7.93 33.80 16.27
CA ASN A 241 8.36 33.54 17.65
C ASN A 241 9.37 34.59 18.13
#